data_AF-F2TYZ7-F1
#
_entry.id   AF-F2TYZ7-F1
#
_cell.length_a   1.000
_cell.length_b   1.000
_cell.length_c   1.000
_cell.angle_alpha   90.00
_cell.angle_beta   90.00
_cell.angle_gamma   90.00
#
_symmetry.space_group_name_H-M   'P 1'
#
loop_
_entity.id
_entity.type
_entity.pdbx_description
1 polymer ?
#
loop_
_entity_poly.entity_id
_entity_poly.type
_entity_poly.pdbx_seq_one_letter_code
_entity_poly.pdbx_strand_id
1 'polypeptide(L)'
;MQQADTMGTEASSLKTSSTCNGLGDSRGDEGRLAHVQGRLQELTGTTTFDLECPYARTCWELLALYADIPAERFNHRHDVCYCKESCCPTPRKTRLKTGGCPQGWVRFALSVNETICEARKVFNHWHKCFHGTTLRALDSIVEISQLLKPGSELPDGTVIGTRDGHIPHAFGVQPANAPIEHNYTNMRHMCVAPNKTIFVSPSINYAAHRAYAEPVYVDRDTRMTVVLECRMCPRAYSASASTVREHVADDYVSADGMEWTTELNNVHYITGVLVKVEKLQHRVPAARVMPGRHTLATSPLVCTPEAVARHTLRSHRRSLHLLAVLDGTMPFSLKCEYAKRCWSALTTLADTHRIDPRFFNHTYSRCYCASCLPKSDKGAVFRRGDKPYQLPEGWVRIGLQVTHTHARATKLWETSHVCYHGTSIGALKPIIEGGEILPPGEVNVTHTHIIPRDDEDNPREGRLPTVYTTPAHNLDRIHKSVFVSPSVAYASSSTYAERYYWPGGRQFLVPVLQTRIRPDTYDVRSSTLRDTPHDPCYSADEMEWYTPRRGVIQIYGLLLKLHPAQ
;
A
#
# COMPACT_ATOMS: atom_id res chain seq x y z
N MET A 1 -35.25 -39.56 -28.30
CA MET A 1 -36.35 -39.84 -27.34
C MET A 1 -35.71 -40.02 -25.98
N GLN A 2 -35.65 -38.93 -25.21
CA GLN A 2 -36.44 -38.69 -23.98
C GLN A 2 -35.82 -39.41 -22.76
N GLN A 3 -35.01 -38.72 -21.95
CA GLN A 3 -35.38 -37.82 -20.83
C GLN A 3 -35.70 -38.59 -19.54
N ALA A 4 -34.88 -38.39 -18.50
CA ALA A 4 -35.23 -37.57 -17.32
C ALA A 4 -34.16 -37.74 -16.22
N ASP A 5 -33.24 -36.78 -16.11
CA ASP A 5 -32.44 -36.56 -14.91
C ASP A 5 -33.08 -35.44 -14.09
N THR A 6 -33.37 -35.75 -12.84
CA THR A 6 -33.90 -34.84 -11.81
C THR A 6 -32.85 -33.82 -11.39
N MET A 7 -33.14 -32.54 -11.67
CA MET A 7 -32.39 -31.39 -11.15
C MET A 7 -32.69 -31.19 -9.66
N GLY A 8 -31.67 -31.37 -8.82
CA GLY A 8 -31.61 -30.82 -7.47
C GLY A 8 -31.23 -29.35 -7.53
N THR A 9 -32.13 -28.47 -7.10
CA THR A 9 -31.90 -27.03 -6.94
C THR A 9 -31.33 -26.78 -5.55
N GLU A 10 -30.02 -26.58 -5.44
CA GLU A 10 -29.42 -25.98 -4.24
C GLU A 10 -29.53 -24.47 -4.33
N ALA A 11 -30.42 -23.91 -3.51
CA ALA A 11 -30.58 -22.48 -3.32
C ALA A 11 -29.33 -21.91 -2.64
N SER A 12 -28.67 -20.97 -3.32
CA SER A 12 -27.59 -20.17 -2.76
C SER A 12 -28.15 -19.27 -1.65
N SER A 13 -27.70 -19.48 -0.42
CA SER A 13 -28.00 -18.60 0.70
C SER A 13 -27.28 -17.27 0.50
N LEU A 14 -28.00 -16.24 0.06
CA LEU A 14 -27.57 -14.86 0.14
C LEU A 14 -27.27 -14.51 1.60
N LYS A 15 -25.99 -14.23 1.90
CA LYS A 15 -25.60 -13.52 3.12
C LYS A 15 -26.05 -12.07 2.98
N THR A 16 -27.19 -11.75 3.57
CA THR A 16 -27.64 -10.36 3.75
C THR A 16 -26.67 -9.66 4.70
N SER A 17 -26.02 -8.61 4.20
CA SER A 17 -25.22 -7.68 4.99
C SER A 17 -26.09 -7.04 6.07
N SER A 18 -25.75 -7.28 7.34
CA SER A 18 -26.41 -6.65 8.48
C SER A 18 -26.12 -5.16 8.48
N THR A 19 -27.16 -4.36 8.24
CA THR A 19 -27.17 -2.94 8.58
C THR A 19 -27.12 -2.79 10.11
N CYS A 20 -26.07 -2.13 10.59
CA CYS A 20 -25.92 -1.78 12.00
C CYS A 20 -26.89 -0.64 12.36
N ASN A 21 -28.14 -0.98 12.65
CA ASN A 21 -29.05 -0.16 13.43
C ASN A 21 -29.24 -0.83 14.79
N GLY A 22 -28.37 -0.52 15.75
CA GLY A 22 -28.42 -1.05 17.11
C GLY A 22 -28.89 0.01 18.10
N LEU A 23 -30.17 -0.06 18.48
CA LEU A 23 -30.65 0.46 19.76
C LEU A 23 -31.03 -0.74 20.63
N GLY A 24 -30.20 -1.01 21.65
CA GLY A 24 -30.59 -1.66 22.92
C GLY A 24 -30.72 -3.19 22.94
N ASP A 25 -29.61 -3.91 23.05
CA ASP A 25 -29.59 -5.22 23.73
C ASP A 25 -28.34 -5.31 24.63
N SER A 26 -28.54 -5.23 25.95
CA SER A 26 -27.49 -5.16 26.96
C SER A 26 -26.71 -6.47 27.15
N ARG A 27 -27.15 -7.58 26.55
CA ARG A 27 -26.41 -8.86 26.60
C ARG A 27 -25.30 -8.99 25.54
N GLY A 28 -25.32 -8.15 24.50
CA GLY A 28 -24.24 -8.07 23.51
C GLY A 28 -23.00 -7.33 24.00
N ASP A 29 -23.14 -6.48 25.02
CA ASP A 29 -22.07 -5.59 25.49
C ASP A 29 -21.03 -6.30 26.36
N GLU A 30 -21.40 -7.31 27.17
CA GLU A 30 -20.42 -8.03 28.00
C GLU A 30 -19.46 -8.89 27.17
N GLY A 31 -19.95 -9.57 26.13
CA GLY A 31 -19.11 -10.32 25.20
C GLY A 31 -18.18 -9.41 24.39
N ARG A 32 -18.65 -8.21 24.04
CA ARG A 32 -17.85 -7.18 23.37
C ARG A 32 -16.78 -6.63 24.32
N LEU A 33 -17.11 -6.29 25.56
CA LEU A 33 -16.16 -5.83 26.59
C LEU A 33 -15.07 -6.87 26.91
N ALA A 34 -15.42 -8.15 27.05
CA ALA A 34 -14.45 -9.21 27.30
C ALA A 34 -13.52 -9.45 26.10
N HIS A 35 -14.06 -9.43 24.87
CA HIS A 35 -13.26 -9.49 23.64
C HIS A 35 -12.30 -8.29 23.53
N VAL A 36 -12.76 -7.11 23.93
CA VAL A 36 -11.98 -5.87 23.92
C VAL A 36 -10.90 -5.88 24.98
N GLN A 37 -11.18 -6.36 26.19
CA GLN A 37 -10.17 -6.51 27.24
C GLN A 37 -9.10 -7.56 26.85
N GLY A 38 -9.50 -8.67 26.22
CA GLY A 38 -8.57 -9.65 25.67
C GLY A 38 -7.67 -9.06 24.56
N ARG A 39 -8.25 -8.34 23.60
CA ARG A 39 -7.49 -7.63 22.55
C ARG A 39 -6.59 -6.53 23.14
N LEU A 40 -7.06 -5.76 24.10
CA LEU A 40 -6.27 -4.74 24.78
C LEU A 40 -5.09 -5.37 25.52
N GLN A 41 -5.25 -6.53 26.17
CA GLN A 41 -4.15 -7.25 26.79
C GLN A 41 -3.13 -7.79 25.78
N GLU A 42 -3.57 -8.31 24.62
CA GLU A 42 -2.66 -8.72 23.53
C GLU A 42 -1.89 -7.53 22.93
N LEU A 43 -2.58 -6.40 22.72
CA LEU A 43 -2.02 -5.17 22.15
C LEU A 43 -1.07 -4.47 23.11
N THR A 44 -1.39 -4.41 24.41
CA THR A 44 -0.57 -3.77 25.45
C THR A 44 0.58 -4.65 25.95
N GLY A 45 0.44 -5.98 25.89
CA GLY A 45 1.47 -6.93 26.32
C GLY A 45 2.71 -6.98 25.42
N THR A 46 2.62 -6.43 24.20
CA THR A 46 3.71 -6.49 23.20
C THR A 46 4.23 -5.12 22.74
N THR A 47 3.57 -4.04 23.13
CA THR A 47 3.93 -2.69 22.67
C THR A 47 4.23 -1.78 23.86
N THR A 48 5.45 -1.24 23.90
CA THR A 48 5.80 -0.13 24.80
C THR A 48 5.11 1.13 24.27
N PHE A 49 3.78 1.22 24.44
CA PHE A 49 3.02 2.43 24.17
C PHE A 49 3.32 3.44 25.27
N ASP A 50 4.42 4.17 25.09
CA ASP A 50 5.06 5.02 26.11
C ASP A 50 4.47 6.46 26.09
N LEU A 51 3.15 6.58 25.97
CA LEU A 51 2.46 7.85 26.15
C LEU A 51 1.74 7.83 27.50
N GLU A 52 2.38 8.41 28.52
CA GLU A 52 1.82 8.63 29.86
C GLU A 52 0.55 9.53 29.84
N CYS A 53 0.25 10.18 28.71
CA CYS A 53 -0.90 11.04 28.53
C CYS A 53 -2.23 10.25 28.53
N PRO A 54 -3.17 10.54 29.46
CA PRO A 54 -4.48 9.86 29.50
C PRO A 54 -5.29 10.00 28.21
N TYR A 55 -5.19 11.14 27.53
CA TYR A 55 -5.86 11.36 26.25
C TYR A 55 -5.30 10.45 25.15
N ALA A 56 -3.97 10.26 25.10
CA ALA A 56 -3.35 9.35 24.14
C ALA A 56 -3.78 7.91 24.35
N ARG A 57 -3.85 7.46 25.60
CA ARG A 57 -4.38 6.14 25.96
C ARG A 57 -5.82 5.96 25.50
N THR A 58 -6.68 6.93 25.77
CA THR A 58 -8.10 6.89 25.33
C THR A 58 -8.20 6.76 23.82
N CYS A 59 -7.44 7.56 23.06
CA CYS A 59 -7.41 7.46 21.60
C CYS A 59 -6.93 6.09 21.11
N TRP A 60 -5.95 5.48 21.78
CA TRP A 60 -5.44 4.16 21.41
C TRP A 60 -6.47 3.06 21.66
N GLU A 61 -7.09 3.08 22.83
CA GLU A 61 -8.12 2.10 23.22
C GLU A 61 -9.29 2.13 22.26
N LEU A 62 -9.75 3.33 21.88
CA LEU A 62 -10.81 3.48 20.89
C LEU A 62 -10.35 3.05 19.49
N LEU A 63 -9.14 3.40 19.06
CA LEU A 63 -8.63 2.91 17.77
C LEU A 63 -8.56 1.39 17.73
N ALA A 64 -8.02 0.75 18.77
CA ALA A 64 -7.92 -0.70 18.89
C ALA A 64 -9.28 -1.40 18.96
N LEU A 65 -10.27 -0.76 19.60
CA LEU A 65 -11.64 -1.25 19.69
C LEU A 65 -12.36 -1.23 18.34
N TYR A 66 -12.15 -0.18 17.56
CA TYR A 66 -12.95 0.14 16.38
C TYR A 66 -12.27 -0.20 15.05
N ALA A 67 -10.94 -0.33 15.02
CA ALA A 67 -10.18 -0.71 13.83
C ALA A 67 -9.55 -2.11 14.00
N ASP A 68 -9.54 -2.89 12.92
CA ASP A 68 -8.89 -4.20 12.89
C ASP A 68 -7.48 -4.11 12.28
N ILE A 69 -6.66 -3.21 12.84
CA ILE A 69 -5.28 -3.03 12.42
C ILE A 69 -4.37 -3.89 13.31
N PRO A 70 -3.59 -4.83 12.74
CA PRO A 70 -2.63 -5.62 13.52
C PRO A 70 -1.60 -4.74 14.21
N ALA A 71 -1.26 -5.05 15.46
CA ALA A 71 -0.29 -4.31 16.27
C ALA A 71 1.05 -4.11 15.56
N GLU A 72 1.45 -5.10 14.76
CA GLU A 72 2.68 -5.13 13.98
C GLU A 72 2.76 -4.02 12.94
N ARG A 73 1.62 -3.41 12.58
CA ARG A 73 1.56 -2.26 11.66
C ARG A 73 1.96 -0.96 12.33
N PHE A 74 1.99 -0.89 13.65
CA PHE A 74 2.38 0.32 14.36
C PHE A 74 3.87 0.32 14.72
N ASN A 75 4.44 1.52 14.85
CA ASN A 75 5.79 1.75 15.37
C ASN A 75 5.73 2.81 16.48
N HIS A 76 5.34 2.36 17.68
CA HIS A 76 5.01 3.23 18.81
C HIS A 76 6.15 4.16 19.28
N ARG A 77 7.39 3.93 18.82
CA ARG A 77 8.53 4.84 19.06
C ARG A 77 8.35 6.23 18.48
N HIS A 78 7.44 6.38 17.53
CA HIS A 78 7.17 7.64 16.85
C HIS A 78 5.75 8.15 17.11
N ASP A 79 5.06 7.61 18.11
CA ASP A 79 3.76 8.10 18.51
C ASP A 79 3.90 9.48 19.15
N VAL A 80 2.95 10.37 18.86
CA VAL A 80 2.97 11.74 19.36
C VAL A 80 1.57 12.16 19.76
N CYS A 81 1.43 12.62 20.99
CA CYS A 81 0.21 13.26 21.47
C CYS A 81 0.29 14.78 21.25
N TYR A 82 -0.77 15.35 20.70
CA TYR A 82 -0.93 16.79 20.48
C TYR A 82 -2.10 17.35 21.30
N CYS A 83 -2.45 16.72 22.44
CA CYS A 83 -3.51 17.22 23.31
C CYS A 83 -3.18 18.62 23.84
N LYS A 84 -4.23 19.42 24.06
CA LYS A 84 -4.09 20.82 24.51
C LYS A 84 -3.55 20.95 25.94
N GLU A 85 -3.77 19.94 26.77
CA GLU A 85 -3.53 20.01 28.21
C GLU A 85 -2.07 19.78 28.59
N SER A 86 -1.41 18.79 27.98
CA SER A 86 -0.10 18.32 28.48
C SER A 86 0.95 18.05 27.40
N CYS A 87 0.58 17.79 26.15
CA CYS A 87 1.53 17.27 25.16
C CYS A 87 1.80 18.19 23.97
N CYS A 88 0.88 19.11 23.62
CA CYS A 88 1.13 20.02 22.51
C CYS A 88 2.25 21.00 22.88
N PRO A 89 3.39 21.03 22.15
CA PRO A 89 4.40 22.04 22.36
C PRO A 89 3.79 23.43 22.10
N THR A 90 4.16 24.42 22.90
CA THR A 90 3.69 25.79 22.70
C THR A 90 4.10 26.28 21.30
N PRO A 91 3.24 27.05 20.59
CA PRO A 91 3.46 27.43 19.18
C PRO A 91 4.81 28.10 18.89
N ARG A 92 5.47 28.67 19.90
CA ARG A 92 6.78 29.34 19.78
C ARG A 92 7.95 28.41 19.45
N LYS A 93 7.84 27.08 19.67
CA LYS A 93 8.97 26.15 19.51
C LYS A 93 8.99 25.32 18.22
N THR A 94 7.90 25.29 17.46
CA THR A 94 7.80 24.44 16.26
C THR A 94 7.43 25.25 15.03
N ARG A 95 8.44 25.81 14.34
CA ARG A 95 8.31 26.17 12.92
C ARG A 95 8.25 24.87 12.11
N LEU A 96 7.10 24.21 12.09
CA LEU A 96 6.83 23.21 11.06
C LEU A 96 6.82 23.96 9.73
N LYS A 97 7.69 23.55 8.79
CA LYS A 97 7.88 24.24 7.50
C LYS A 97 6.63 24.22 6.62
N THR A 98 5.65 23.37 6.93
CA THR A 98 4.38 23.21 6.21
C THR A 98 3.34 22.58 7.15
N GLY A 99 2.21 23.26 7.38
CA GLY A 99 1.09 22.78 8.20
C GLY A 99 1.21 23.08 9.71
N GLY A 100 0.12 23.56 10.31
CA GLY A 100 0.03 23.79 11.75
C GLY A 100 0.24 22.53 12.58
N CYS A 101 0.56 22.71 13.86
CA CYS A 101 0.54 21.60 14.82
C CYS A 101 -0.89 21.01 14.88
N PRO A 102 -1.08 19.69 14.74
CA PRO A 102 -2.42 19.08 14.75
C PRO A 102 -2.98 19.04 16.18
N GLN A 103 -3.32 20.21 16.72
CA GLN A 103 -3.77 20.35 18.10
C GLN A 103 -5.04 19.53 18.37
N GLY A 104 -5.04 18.81 19.48
CA GLY A 104 -6.12 17.91 19.89
C GLY A 104 -6.05 16.51 19.29
N TRP A 105 -5.05 16.18 18.47
CA TRP A 105 -4.91 14.86 17.87
C TRP A 105 -3.90 13.99 18.61
N VAL A 106 -3.97 12.68 18.39
CA VAL A 106 -2.95 11.72 18.77
C VAL A 106 -2.53 10.97 17.52
N ARG A 107 -1.24 10.96 17.23
CA ARG A 107 -0.65 10.27 16.08
C ARG A 107 -0.10 8.94 16.55
N PHE A 108 -0.62 7.85 15.98
CA PHE A 108 -0.08 6.50 16.06
C PHE A 108 0.72 6.23 14.79
N ALA A 109 2.04 6.09 14.92
CA ALA A 109 2.92 5.92 13.80
C ALA A 109 2.73 4.54 13.16
N LEU A 110 2.66 4.51 11.83
CA LEU A 110 2.69 3.26 11.09
C LEU A 110 4.13 2.87 10.78
N SER A 111 4.37 1.57 10.79
CA SER A 111 5.62 0.96 10.37
C SER A 111 5.79 1.12 8.86
N VAL A 112 6.89 1.75 8.46
CA VAL A 112 7.27 1.93 7.05
C VAL A 112 8.54 1.14 6.75
N ASN A 113 8.83 0.93 5.45
CA ASN A 113 10.14 0.45 5.05
C ASN A 113 11.16 1.60 5.14
N GLU A 114 11.94 1.63 6.23
CA GLU A 114 12.93 2.68 6.50
C GLU A 114 13.93 2.84 5.35
N THR A 115 14.42 1.73 4.79
CA THR A 115 15.39 1.76 3.69
C THR A 115 14.81 2.37 2.42
N ILE A 116 13.55 2.04 2.07
CA ILE A 116 12.86 2.69 0.94
C ILE A 116 12.59 4.17 1.24
N CYS A 117 12.19 4.50 2.46
CA CYS A 117 11.97 5.88 2.88
C CYS A 117 13.25 6.71 2.78
N GLU A 118 14.39 6.14 3.15
CA GLU A 118 15.71 6.76 3.02
C GLU A 118 16.11 6.88 1.55
N ALA A 119 15.86 5.85 0.73
CA ALA A 119 16.10 5.86 -0.71
C ALA A 119 15.43 7.05 -1.40
N ARG A 120 14.15 7.24 -1.08
CA ARG A 120 13.31 8.32 -1.60
C ARG A 120 13.42 9.64 -0.83
N LYS A 121 14.21 9.67 0.25
CA LYS A 121 14.36 10.79 1.19
C LYS A 121 13.01 11.30 1.73
N VAL A 122 12.06 10.39 1.98
CA VAL A 122 10.66 10.68 2.34
C VAL A 122 10.57 11.66 3.49
N PHE A 123 11.18 11.36 4.64
CA PHE A 123 11.02 12.20 5.83
C PHE A 123 11.70 13.58 5.73
N ASN A 124 12.70 13.72 4.86
CA ASN A 124 13.51 14.93 4.72
C ASN A 124 13.03 15.85 3.59
N HIS A 125 12.43 15.29 2.54
CA HIS A 125 12.07 16.04 1.33
C HIS A 125 10.58 16.01 1.02
N TRP A 126 9.85 14.97 1.43
CA TRP A 126 8.43 14.87 1.09
C TRP A 126 7.58 15.73 2.02
N HIS A 127 6.57 16.37 1.42
CA HIS A 127 5.70 17.27 2.13
C HIS A 127 4.74 16.48 3.02
N LYS A 128 4.52 16.95 4.24
CA LYS A 128 3.50 16.38 5.11
C LYS A 128 2.12 16.80 4.61
N CYS A 129 1.18 15.86 4.60
CA CYS A 129 -0.21 16.08 4.27
C CYS A 129 -1.09 15.08 5.04
N PHE A 130 -2.39 15.20 4.88
CA PHE A 130 -3.41 14.47 5.59
C PHE A 130 -4.48 13.98 4.61
N HIS A 131 -4.98 12.78 4.82
CA HIS A 131 -6.07 12.21 4.04
C HIS A 131 -7.22 11.84 4.98
N GLY A 132 -8.38 12.44 4.76
CA GLY A 132 -9.60 12.08 5.48
C GLY A 132 -10.05 10.68 5.06
N THR A 133 -10.42 9.84 6.03
CA THR A 133 -10.92 8.49 5.76
C THR A 133 -12.07 8.15 6.68
N THR A 134 -12.78 7.07 6.36
CA THR A 134 -13.77 6.47 7.25
C THR A 134 -13.09 5.33 8.01
N LEU A 135 -13.61 5.01 9.19
CA LEU A 135 -13.14 3.85 9.95
C LEU A 135 -13.25 2.55 9.13
N ARG A 136 -14.33 2.40 8.34
CA ARG A 136 -14.54 1.25 7.45
C ARG A 136 -13.43 1.08 6.40
N ALA A 137 -12.90 2.18 5.86
CA ALA A 137 -11.84 2.13 4.85
C ALA A 137 -10.43 2.10 5.45
N LEU A 138 -10.30 2.45 6.73
CA LEU A 138 -9.02 2.59 7.41
C LEU A 138 -8.20 1.29 7.36
N ASP A 139 -8.83 0.16 7.69
CA ASP A 139 -8.17 -1.14 7.77
C ASP A 139 -7.58 -1.54 6.42
N SER A 140 -8.37 -1.46 5.34
CA SER A 140 -7.91 -1.77 3.99
C SER A 140 -6.77 -0.85 3.54
N ILE A 141 -6.86 0.45 3.81
CA ILE A 141 -5.82 1.43 3.45
C ILE A 141 -4.51 1.14 4.20
N VAL A 142 -4.58 0.84 5.49
CA VAL A 142 -3.40 0.49 6.30
C VAL A 142 -2.83 -0.86 5.87
N GLU A 143 -3.69 -1.83 5.57
CA GLU A 143 -3.30 -3.16 5.09
C GLU A 143 -2.45 -3.04 3.83
N ILE A 144 -2.95 -2.36 2.79
CA ILE A 144 -2.24 -2.17 1.52
C ILE A 144 -1.15 -1.08 1.60
N SER A 145 -1.17 -0.25 2.64
CA SER A 145 -0.24 0.87 2.87
C SER A 145 -0.19 1.88 1.71
N GLN A 146 -1.32 2.09 1.04
CA GLN A 146 -1.47 3.01 -0.08
C GLN A 146 -2.86 3.66 -0.07
N LEU A 147 -2.92 4.94 -0.40
CA LEU A 147 -4.13 5.58 -0.93
C LEU A 147 -4.37 5.10 -2.36
N LEU A 148 -5.62 4.73 -2.66
CA LEU A 148 -6.05 4.30 -3.98
C LEU A 148 -7.08 5.27 -4.53
N LYS A 149 -7.23 5.25 -5.86
CA LYS A 149 -8.18 6.10 -6.58
C LYS A 149 -9.57 5.48 -6.58
N PRO A 150 -10.64 6.29 -6.71
CA PRO A 150 -11.96 5.76 -7.02
C PRO A 150 -11.93 4.82 -8.23
N GLY A 151 -12.72 3.76 -8.19
CA GLY A 151 -12.73 2.66 -9.15
C GLY A 151 -11.71 1.56 -8.88
N SER A 152 -10.73 1.76 -7.99
CA SER A 152 -9.81 0.68 -7.59
C SER A 152 -10.53 -0.39 -6.76
N GLU A 153 -10.19 -1.66 -6.97
CA GLU A 153 -10.69 -2.79 -6.18
C GLU A 153 -9.72 -3.13 -5.04
N LEU A 154 -10.26 -3.22 -3.82
CA LEU A 154 -9.55 -3.60 -2.60
C LEU A 154 -9.38 -5.13 -2.51
N PRO A 155 -8.52 -5.63 -1.59
CA PRO A 155 -8.34 -7.06 -1.42
C PRO A 155 -9.59 -7.90 -1.19
N ASP A 156 -10.57 -7.33 -0.48
CA ASP A 156 -11.86 -7.94 -0.16
C ASP A 156 -12.87 -7.88 -1.32
N GLY A 157 -12.48 -7.29 -2.46
CA GLY A 157 -13.35 -7.07 -3.62
C GLY A 157 -14.14 -5.77 -3.58
N THR A 158 -14.02 -4.97 -2.51
CA THR A 158 -14.71 -3.68 -2.41
C THR A 158 -14.14 -2.70 -3.44
N VAL A 159 -15.00 -2.13 -4.29
CA VAL A 159 -14.61 -1.07 -5.24
C VAL A 159 -14.76 0.30 -4.55
N ILE A 160 -13.71 1.11 -4.62
CA ILE A 160 -13.71 2.44 -4.01
C ILE A 160 -14.63 3.37 -4.81
N GLY A 161 -15.71 3.85 -4.19
CA GLY A 161 -16.59 4.85 -4.80
C GLY A 161 -16.03 6.28 -4.71
N THR A 162 -16.59 7.18 -5.51
CA THR A 162 -16.44 8.63 -5.29
C THR A 162 -17.38 9.03 -4.15
N ARG A 163 -16.87 9.73 -3.12
CA ARG A 163 -17.71 10.18 -2.00
C ARG A 163 -18.50 11.44 -2.34
N ASP A 164 -19.75 11.48 -1.88
CA ASP A 164 -20.62 12.65 -1.94
C ASP A 164 -20.01 13.79 -1.12
N GLY A 165 -19.44 14.77 -1.81
CA GLY A 165 -18.63 15.85 -1.23
C GLY A 165 -17.46 16.26 -2.12
N HIS A 166 -16.91 15.31 -2.88
CA HIS A 166 -16.10 15.63 -4.05
C HIS A 166 -17.05 16.07 -5.15
N ILE A 167 -17.26 17.39 -5.30
CA ILE A 167 -18.25 17.96 -6.23
C ILE A 167 -18.09 17.28 -7.60
N PRO A 168 -19.06 16.46 -8.07
CA PRO A 168 -18.94 15.68 -9.30
C PRO A 168 -18.99 16.54 -10.57
N HIS A 169 -19.37 17.81 -10.43
CA HIS A 169 -19.45 18.75 -11.54
C HIS A 169 -18.12 19.48 -11.65
N ALA A 170 -17.41 19.19 -12.75
CA ALA A 170 -16.16 19.83 -13.16
C ALA A 170 -16.09 21.29 -12.72
N PHE A 171 -15.03 21.66 -12.02
CA PHE A 171 -14.74 23.03 -11.65
C PHE A 171 -14.70 23.91 -12.89
N GLY A 172 -15.81 24.60 -13.18
CA GLY A 172 -15.75 25.91 -13.80
C GLY A 172 -15.19 26.85 -12.74
N VAL A 173 -13.87 26.95 -12.66
CA VAL A 173 -13.22 28.04 -11.91
C VAL A 173 -13.67 29.32 -12.60
N GLN A 174 -14.68 30.01 -12.07
CA GLN A 174 -14.88 31.42 -12.41
C GLN A 174 -13.77 32.19 -11.69
N PRO A 175 -12.88 32.89 -12.41
CA PRO A 175 -11.96 33.80 -11.76
C PRO A 175 -12.79 34.88 -11.07
N ALA A 176 -12.55 35.12 -9.79
CA ALA A 176 -13.00 36.34 -9.14
C ALA A 176 -12.33 37.52 -9.88
N ASN A 177 -13.10 38.19 -10.75
CA ASN A 177 -12.78 39.44 -11.47
C ASN A 177 -12.20 39.35 -12.91
N ALA A 178 -12.49 38.32 -13.71
CA ALA A 178 -12.20 38.39 -15.15
C ALA A 178 -13.34 39.14 -15.91
N PRO A 179 -13.05 40.21 -16.69
CA PRO A 179 -14.04 40.82 -17.57
C PRO A 179 -14.48 39.82 -18.63
N ILE A 180 -15.76 39.85 -18.96
CA ILE A 180 -16.36 39.06 -20.04
C ILE A 180 -15.87 39.65 -21.37
N GLU A 181 -14.73 39.20 -21.86
CA GLU A 181 -14.36 39.40 -23.26
C GLU A 181 -14.11 38.06 -23.95
N HIS A 182 -14.86 37.86 -25.02
CA HIS A 182 -14.83 36.71 -25.90
C HIS A 182 -13.45 36.55 -26.54
N ASN A 183 -12.65 35.59 -26.06
CA ASN A 183 -11.71 34.80 -26.88
C ASN A 183 -11.09 33.67 -26.04
N TYR A 184 -11.82 32.56 -25.90
CA TYR A 184 -11.31 31.32 -25.30
C TYR A 184 -11.17 30.22 -26.35
N THR A 185 -10.01 30.17 -27.00
CA THR A 185 -9.56 29.00 -27.78
C THR A 185 -8.26 28.38 -27.26
N ASN A 186 -7.68 28.84 -26.15
CA ASN A 186 -6.39 28.31 -25.67
C ASN A 186 -6.23 28.08 -24.15
N MET A 187 -7.30 28.05 -23.36
CA MET A 187 -7.21 27.51 -21.99
C MET A 187 -7.82 26.12 -21.94
N ARG A 188 -6.94 25.10 -21.91
CA ARG A 188 -7.34 23.76 -21.48
C ARG A 188 -7.91 23.88 -20.06
N HIS A 189 -9.23 23.76 -19.94
CA HIS A 189 -9.88 23.48 -18.68
C HIS A 189 -9.18 22.28 -18.04
N MET A 190 -8.47 22.49 -16.93
CA MET A 190 -8.03 21.39 -16.06
C MET A 190 -9.27 20.86 -15.34
N CYS A 191 -10.14 20.17 -16.09
CA CYS A 191 -11.16 19.33 -15.51
C CYS A 191 -10.43 18.15 -14.87
N VAL A 192 -10.01 18.31 -13.61
CA VAL A 192 -9.55 17.19 -12.80
C VAL A 192 -10.73 16.22 -12.75
N ALA A 193 -10.57 15.03 -13.34
CA ALA A 193 -11.58 13.99 -13.27
C ALA A 193 -11.55 13.43 -11.84
N PRO A 194 -12.52 13.77 -10.96
CA PRO A 194 -12.40 13.46 -9.53
C PRO A 194 -12.44 11.95 -9.26
N ASN A 195 -12.88 11.17 -10.24
CA ASN A 195 -12.83 9.71 -10.22
C ASN A 195 -11.46 9.11 -10.57
N LYS A 196 -10.44 9.92 -10.86
CA LYS A 196 -9.10 9.47 -11.27
C LYS A 196 -7.97 10.05 -10.43
N THR A 197 -8.28 10.74 -9.33
CA THR A 197 -7.28 11.37 -8.47
C THR A 197 -7.35 10.91 -7.02
N ILE A 198 -6.19 10.92 -6.37
CA ILE A 198 -6.05 10.84 -4.92
C ILE A 198 -6.10 12.27 -4.38
N PHE A 199 -6.85 12.47 -3.30
CA PHE A 199 -6.97 13.76 -2.62
C PHE A 199 -6.26 13.70 -1.27
N VAL A 200 -5.42 14.70 -0.99
CA VAL A 200 -4.84 14.94 0.33
C VAL A 200 -4.88 16.44 0.63
N SER A 201 -4.62 16.84 1.86
CA SER A 201 -4.56 18.24 2.26
C SER A 201 -3.38 18.51 3.18
N PRO A 202 -2.70 19.66 3.07
CA PRO A 202 -1.74 20.07 4.09
C PRO A 202 -2.42 20.48 5.42
N SER A 203 -3.74 20.67 5.43
CA SER A 203 -4.53 20.98 6.63
C SER A 203 -5.20 19.73 7.19
N ILE A 204 -4.89 19.40 8.44
CA ILE A 204 -5.60 18.34 9.15
C ILE A 204 -7.06 18.71 9.43
N ASN A 205 -7.35 20.00 9.66
CA ASN A 205 -8.71 20.45 9.91
C ASN A 205 -9.59 20.25 8.66
N TYR A 206 -9.02 20.53 7.49
CA TYR A 206 -9.69 20.25 6.21
C TYR A 206 -9.86 18.75 5.99
N ALA A 207 -8.80 17.96 6.15
CA ALA A 207 -8.88 16.50 6.00
C ALA A 207 -9.84 15.84 7.02
N ALA A 208 -10.03 16.45 8.19
CA ALA A 208 -10.94 16.00 9.23
C ALA A 208 -12.38 16.51 9.05
N HIS A 209 -12.65 17.36 8.05
CA HIS A 209 -13.99 17.81 7.76
C HIS A 209 -14.88 16.60 7.45
N ARG A 210 -16.15 16.64 7.88
CA ARG A 210 -17.11 15.52 7.75
C ARG A 210 -17.31 14.99 6.33
N ALA A 211 -17.00 15.81 5.32
CA ALA A 211 -17.04 15.40 3.92
C ALA A 211 -15.93 14.39 3.54
N TYR A 212 -14.81 14.39 4.26
CA TYR A 212 -13.66 13.53 3.99
C TYR A 212 -13.40 12.52 5.11
N ALA A 213 -13.63 12.92 6.38
CA ALA A 213 -13.48 12.04 7.54
C ALA A 213 -14.79 11.94 8.30
N GLU A 214 -15.49 10.81 8.14
CA GLU A 214 -16.73 10.56 8.85
C GLU A 214 -16.43 10.24 10.33
N PRO A 215 -16.98 11.01 11.29
CA PRO A 215 -16.80 10.73 12.71
C PRO A 215 -17.61 9.50 13.12
N VAL A 216 -17.05 8.72 14.05
CA VAL A 216 -17.70 7.58 14.68
C VAL A 216 -18.17 7.98 16.07
N TYR A 217 -19.45 7.81 16.37
CA TYR A 217 -19.99 8.07 17.71
C TYR A 217 -19.73 6.85 18.59
N VAL A 218 -18.90 7.04 19.61
CA VAL A 218 -18.55 6.01 20.59
C VAL A 218 -19.70 5.83 21.58
N ASP A 219 -20.30 6.95 21.99
CA ASP A 219 -21.51 7.03 22.81
C ASP A 219 -22.29 8.31 22.44
N ARG A 220 -23.30 8.69 23.24
CA ARG A 220 -24.12 9.89 22.98
C ARG A 220 -23.34 11.21 23.04
N ASP A 221 -22.29 11.22 23.84
CA ASP A 221 -21.49 12.39 24.19
C ASP A 221 -20.08 12.34 23.61
N THR A 222 -19.65 11.22 23.04
CA THR A 222 -18.27 11.04 22.59
C THR A 222 -18.23 10.66 21.12
N ARG A 223 -17.48 11.43 20.33
CA ARG A 223 -17.16 11.07 18.95
C ARG A 223 -15.66 10.94 18.74
N MET A 224 -15.29 10.05 17.82
CA MET A 224 -13.93 9.82 17.36
C MET A 224 -13.83 10.15 15.87
N THR A 225 -12.81 10.90 15.47
CA THR A 225 -12.47 11.15 14.06
C THR A 225 -11.09 10.57 13.76
N VAL A 226 -10.96 9.92 12.60
CA VAL A 226 -9.71 9.35 12.12
C VAL A 226 -9.25 10.01 10.83
N VAL A 227 -7.96 10.32 10.74
CA VAL A 227 -7.30 10.89 9.56
C VAL A 227 -5.97 10.18 9.37
N LEU A 228 -5.53 10.00 8.13
CA LEU A 228 -4.21 9.46 7.83
C LEU A 228 -3.20 10.60 7.68
N GLU A 229 -2.06 10.53 8.36
CA GLU A 229 -0.91 11.37 8.00
C GLU A 229 -0.14 10.69 6.87
N CYS A 230 0.14 11.47 5.84
CA CYS A 230 0.87 11.05 4.67
C CYS A 230 2.07 11.96 4.40
N ARG A 231 3.02 11.42 3.64
CA ARG A 231 4.08 12.15 2.98
C ARG A 231 3.81 12.13 1.49
N MET A 232 3.78 13.29 0.86
CA MET A 232 3.55 13.44 -0.58
C MET A 232 4.83 13.88 -1.27
N CYS A 233 5.20 13.19 -2.35
CA CYS A 233 6.35 13.52 -3.16
C CYS A 233 6.18 14.94 -3.75
N PRO A 234 7.16 15.84 -3.58
CA PRO A 234 7.08 17.17 -4.18
C PRO A 234 6.97 17.06 -5.70
N ARG A 235 6.19 17.96 -6.32
CA ARG A 235 5.91 17.98 -7.77
C ARG A 235 5.07 16.80 -8.30
N ALA A 236 4.63 15.91 -7.43
CA ALA A 236 3.73 14.81 -7.81
C ALA A 236 2.25 15.14 -7.60
N TYR A 237 1.91 16.39 -7.27
CA TYR A 237 0.55 16.82 -7.00
C TYR A 237 0.32 18.26 -7.46
N SER A 238 -0.93 18.60 -7.72
CA SER A 238 -1.41 19.96 -7.97
C SER A 238 -2.13 20.47 -6.74
N ALA A 239 -1.89 21.73 -6.36
CA ALA A 239 -2.61 22.38 -5.28
C ALA A 239 -3.76 23.23 -5.84
N SER A 240 -4.91 23.19 -5.18
CA SER A 240 -6.11 23.93 -5.54
C SER A 240 -6.86 24.43 -4.31
N ALA A 241 -7.83 25.31 -4.56
CA ALA A 241 -8.68 25.85 -3.52
C ALA A 241 -9.56 24.77 -2.85
N SER A 242 -10.08 25.10 -1.67
CA SER A 242 -11.08 24.31 -0.94
C SER A 242 -12.27 23.95 -1.84
N THR A 243 -12.65 22.67 -1.85
CA THR A 243 -13.83 22.15 -2.54
C THR A 243 -15.02 21.97 -1.59
N VAL A 244 -14.79 22.12 -0.28
CA VAL A 244 -15.85 22.16 0.73
C VAL A 244 -16.54 23.53 0.71
N ARG A 245 -17.87 23.54 0.74
CA ARG A 245 -18.69 24.78 0.78
C ARG A 245 -18.50 25.57 2.08
N GLU A 246 -18.26 24.87 3.18
CA GLU A 246 -18.01 25.47 4.49
C GLU A 246 -16.55 25.94 4.55
N HIS A 247 -16.34 27.19 4.96
CA HIS A 247 -14.99 27.72 5.12
C HIS A 247 -14.29 26.99 6.27
N VAL A 248 -13.29 26.18 5.94
CA VAL A 248 -12.40 25.57 6.92
C VAL A 248 -11.18 26.48 7.09
N ALA A 249 -11.13 27.19 8.20
CA ALA A 249 -9.98 28.04 8.53
C ALA A 249 -8.78 27.18 8.96
N ASP A 250 -7.62 27.49 8.42
CA ASP A 250 -6.32 26.99 8.88
C ASP A 250 -5.31 28.14 8.84
N ASP A 251 -4.77 28.51 10.00
CA ASP A 251 -3.87 29.65 10.13
C ASP A 251 -2.56 29.49 9.33
N TYR A 252 -2.25 28.28 8.86
CA TYR A 252 -0.99 27.92 8.23
C TYR A 252 -1.13 27.52 6.76
N VAL A 253 -2.36 27.39 6.26
CA VAL A 253 -2.64 26.94 4.89
C VAL A 253 -3.59 27.92 4.21
N SER A 254 -3.17 28.49 3.08
CA SER A 254 -4.05 29.38 2.32
C SER A 254 -5.25 28.62 1.76
N ALA A 255 -6.39 29.31 1.65
CA ALA A 255 -7.60 28.74 1.07
C ALA A 255 -7.38 28.17 -0.35
N ASP A 256 -6.47 28.78 -1.13
CA ASP A 256 -6.11 28.38 -2.51
C ASP A 256 -5.15 27.18 -2.59
N GLY A 257 -4.58 26.74 -1.47
CA GLY A 257 -3.63 25.63 -1.38
C GLY A 257 -4.13 24.46 -0.53
N MET A 258 -5.44 24.44 -0.23
CA MET A 258 -6.05 23.56 0.75
C MET A 258 -6.19 22.12 0.26
N GLU A 259 -6.33 21.91 -1.04
CA GLU A 259 -6.54 20.58 -1.63
C GLU A 259 -5.40 20.21 -2.57
N TRP A 260 -4.81 19.04 -2.37
CA TRP A 260 -3.76 18.50 -3.22
C TRP A 260 -4.27 17.26 -3.93
N THR A 261 -4.15 17.25 -5.25
CA THR A 261 -4.61 16.16 -6.11
C THR A 261 -3.48 15.53 -6.90
N THR A 262 -3.55 14.21 -7.12
CA THR A 262 -2.61 13.50 -7.99
C THR A 262 -3.26 12.31 -8.69
N GLU A 263 -2.90 12.08 -9.94
CA GLU A 263 -3.25 10.87 -10.69
C GLU A 263 -2.16 9.78 -10.58
N LEU A 264 -0.99 10.14 -10.05
CA LEU A 264 0.18 9.29 -9.98
C LEU A 264 0.04 8.28 -8.83
N ASN A 265 0.50 7.06 -9.06
CA ASN A 265 0.63 6.05 -8.00
C ASN A 265 2.02 6.08 -7.36
N ASN A 266 2.14 5.54 -6.14
CA ASN A 266 3.39 5.43 -5.38
C ASN A 266 4.10 6.76 -5.06
N VAL A 267 3.38 7.87 -5.11
CA VAL A 267 3.88 9.22 -4.79
C VAL A 267 3.49 9.69 -3.39
N HIS A 268 2.78 8.86 -2.63
CA HIS A 268 2.45 9.07 -1.23
C HIS A 268 3.00 7.94 -0.36
N TYR A 269 3.23 8.25 0.90
CA TYR A 269 3.60 7.30 1.95
C TYR A 269 2.75 7.56 3.18
N ILE A 270 1.99 6.56 3.65
CA ILE A 270 1.17 6.69 4.85
C ILE A 270 2.08 6.43 6.06
N THR A 271 2.20 7.42 6.95
CA THR A 271 3.17 7.39 8.05
C THR A 271 2.54 7.31 9.43
N GLY A 272 1.23 7.54 9.54
CA GLY A 272 0.53 7.44 10.81
C GLY A 272 -0.99 7.51 10.67
N VAL A 273 -1.68 7.01 11.70
CA VAL A 273 -3.11 7.20 11.93
C VAL A 273 -3.26 8.27 13.00
N LEU A 274 -4.02 9.32 12.72
CA LEU A 274 -4.33 10.38 13.66
C LEU A 274 -5.75 10.21 14.15
N VAL A 275 -5.89 10.24 15.47
CA VAL A 275 -7.17 10.06 16.16
C VAL A 275 -7.46 11.29 16.99
N LYS A 276 -8.68 11.79 16.88
CA LYS A 276 -9.22 12.86 17.73
C LYS A 276 -10.47 12.33 18.42
N VAL A 277 -10.54 12.52 19.73
CA VAL A 277 -11.71 12.18 20.54
C VAL A 277 -12.28 13.47 21.12
N GLU A 278 -13.56 13.70 20.88
CA GLU A 278 -14.25 14.91 21.30
C GLU A 278 -15.46 14.56 22.15
N LYS A 279 -15.56 15.22 23.31
CA LYS A 279 -16.80 15.25 24.08
C LYS A 279 -17.73 16.30 23.47
N LEU A 280 -18.86 15.86 22.96
CA LEU A 280 -19.98 16.69 22.57
C LEU A 280 -20.51 17.34 23.84
N GLN A 281 -20.39 18.66 23.92
CA GLN A 281 -21.11 19.38 24.96
C GLN A 281 -22.59 19.30 24.60
N HIS A 282 -23.33 18.38 25.22
CA HIS A 282 -24.78 18.54 25.26
C HIS A 282 -25.04 19.94 25.86
N ARG A 283 -25.56 20.86 25.05
CA ARG A 283 -26.23 22.05 25.56
C ARG A 283 -27.50 21.58 26.28
N VAL A 284 -27.34 21.00 27.46
CA VAL A 284 -28.42 20.95 28.44
C VAL A 284 -28.62 22.41 28.86
N PRO A 285 -29.82 23.01 28.68
CA PRO A 285 -30.11 24.32 29.26
C PRO A 285 -29.75 24.24 30.75
N ALA A 286 -28.88 25.13 31.21
CA ALA A 286 -28.30 25.06 32.54
C ALA A 286 -29.39 25.06 33.62
N ALA A 287 -29.76 23.87 34.10
CA ALA A 287 -30.34 23.74 35.42
C ALA A 287 -29.19 23.82 36.41
N ARG A 288 -29.19 24.88 37.22
CA ARG A 288 -28.26 25.10 38.34
C ARG A 288 -28.15 23.83 39.19
N VAL A 289 -26.94 23.27 39.28
CA VAL A 289 -26.58 22.29 40.31
C VAL A 289 -25.29 22.75 40.99
N MET A 290 -25.37 22.85 42.32
CA MET A 290 -24.33 23.29 43.26
C MET A 290 -23.15 22.30 43.35
N PRO A 291 -21.96 22.73 43.80
CA PRO A 291 -20.76 21.89 43.76
C PRO A 291 -20.68 20.91 44.94
N GLY A 292 -20.47 19.62 44.62
CA GLY A 292 -20.04 18.59 45.56
C GLY A 292 -18.59 18.17 45.26
N ARG A 293 -17.69 18.35 46.24
CA ARG A 293 -16.27 17.94 46.19
C ARG A 293 -16.13 16.43 46.40
N HIS A 294 -15.39 15.75 45.53
CA HIS A 294 -14.58 14.58 45.91
C HIS A 294 -13.28 14.55 45.10
N THR A 295 -12.15 14.59 45.82
CA THR A 295 -10.78 14.37 45.34
C THR A 295 -10.42 12.90 45.51
N LEU A 296 -9.87 12.26 44.46
CA LEU A 296 -9.13 11.01 44.57
C LEU A 296 -7.67 11.25 44.18
N ALA A 297 -6.77 10.80 45.05
CA ALA A 297 -5.33 10.94 44.93
C ALA A 297 -4.73 9.80 44.10
N THR A 298 -3.74 10.11 43.26
CA THR A 298 -2.89 9.15 42.56
C THR A 298 -1.45 9.29 43.06
N SER A 299 -0.84 8.17 43.46
CA SER A 299 0.58 8.07 43.83
C SER A 299 1.49 7.96 42.60
N PRO A 300 2.72 8.51 42.64
CA PRO A 300 3.71 8.34 41.58
C PRO A 300 4.57 7.08 41.80
N LEU A 301 4.87 6.36 40.72
CA LEU A 301 5.88 5.30 40.67
C LEU A 301 7.09 5.81 39.87
N VAL A 302 8.28 5.60 40.42
CA VAL A 302 9.58 6.04 39.88
C VAL A 302 10.15 4.95 38.97
N CYS A 303 10.60 5.32 37.77
CA CYS A 303 11.23 4.42 36.80
C CYS A 303 12.75 4.69 36.72
N THR A 304 13.59 3.65 36.67
CA THR A 304 15.05 3.74 36.77
C THR A 304 15.77 3.66 35.39
N PRO A 305 17.02 4.18 35.27
CA PRO A 305 17.64 4.50 33.97
C PRO A 305 18.28 3.34 33.16
N GLU A 306 18.10 2.07 33.53
CA GLU A 306 18.87 0.95 32.95
C GLU A 306 18.31 0.35 31.65
N ALA A 307 17.17 0.86 31.15
CA ALA A 307 16.55 0.38 29.92
C ALA A 307 17.21 0.89 28.62
N VAL A 308 18.07 1.91 28.68
CA VAL A 308 18.62 2.60 27.49
C VAL A 308 19.90 1.93 26.95
N ALA A 309 20.65 1.19 27.77
CA ALA A 309 21.99 0.72 27.41
C ALA A 309 22.05 -0.56 26.55
N ARG A 310 20.94 -1.31 26.40
CA ARG A 310 20.94 -2.60 25.68
C ARG A 310 20.64 -2.51 24.18
N HIS A 311 20.34 -1.32 23.65
CA HIS A 311 19.81 -1.18 22.28
C HIS A 311 20.84 -0.74 21.22
N THR A 312 22.04 -0.33 21.62
CA THR A 312 23.13 0.18 20.76
C THR A 312 23.91 -0.91 20.00
N LEU A 313 23.77 -2.18 20.39
CA LEU A 313 24.49 -3.30 19.75
C LEU A 313 23.76 -3.90 18.53
N ARG A 314 22.44 -3.67 18.37
CA ARG A 314 21.68 -4.16 17.20
C ARG A 314 21.74 -3.23 15.99
N SER A 315 22.03 -1.94 16.16
CA SER A 315 22.13 -0.98 15.04
C SER A 315 23.41 -1.18 14.21
N HIS A 316 24.52 -1.59 14.83
CA HIS A 316 25.81 -1.78 14.15
C HIS A 316 25.80 -2.89 13.08
N ARG A 317 24.98 -3.95 13.22
CA ARG A 317 24.87 -5.00 12.18
C ARG A 317 24.09 -4.56 10.95
N ARG A 318 23.18 -3.57 11.05
CA ARG A 318 22.47 -3.00 9.89
C ARG A 318 23.38 -2.09 9.06
N SER A 319 24.30 -1.38 9.72
CA SER A 319 25.22 -0.46 9.06
C SER A 319 26.21 -1.13 8.10
N LEU A 320 26.73 -2.32 8.44
CA LEU A 320 27.68 -3.05 7.55
C LEU A 320 27.02 -3.59 6.27
N HIS A 321 25.73 -3.97 6.32
CA HIS A 321 25.01 -4.43 5.12
C HIS A 321 24.51 -3.26 4.25
N LEU A 322 24.22 -2.10 4.86
CA LEU A 322 23.92 -0.88 4.11
C LEU A 322 25.15 -0.39 3.35
N LEU A 323 26.35 -0.48 3.94
CA LEU A 323 27.61 -0.19 3.24
C LEU A 323 27.83 -1.12 2.05
N ALA A 324 27.54 -2.43 2.18
CA ALA A 324 27.63 -3.37 1.06
C ALA A 324 26.66 -3.05 -0.10
N VAL A 325 25.47 -2.52 0.23
CA VAL A 325 24.46 -2.04 -0.74
C VAL A 325 24.91 -0.74 -1.43
N LEU A 326 25.63 0.14 -0.72
CA LEU A 326 26.15 1.39 -1.29
C LEU A 326 27.42 1.17 -2.13
N ASP A 327 28.24 0.16 -1.81
CA ASP A 327 29.55 -0.06 -2.44
C ASP A 327 29.50 -1.02 -3.66
N GLY A 328 28.32 -1.44 -4.13
CA GLY A 328 28.20 -2.37 -5.26
C GLY A 328 28.83 -3.75 -5.01
N THR A 329 29.19 -4.04 -3.76
CA THR A 329 29.84 -5.30 -3.39
C THR A 329 28.87 -6.47 -3.55
N MET A 330 29.34 -7.51 -4.23
CA MET A 330 28.53 -8.69 -4.52
C MET A 330 28.05 -9.38 -3.23
N PRO A 331 26.81 -9.88 -3.19
CA PRO A 331 26.30 -10.59 -2.01
C PRO A 331 27.17 -11.81 -1.71
N PHE A 332 27.52 -12.03 -0.43
CA PHE A 332 28.28 -13.21 -0.01
C PHE A 332 27.64 -14.54 -0.42
N SER A 333 26.32 -14.57 -0.67
CA SER A 333 25.59 -15.77 -1.14
C SER A 333 25.76 -16.05 -2.64
N LEU A 334 26.29 -15.13 -3.43
CA LEU A 334 26.42 -15.24 -4.90
C LEU A 334 27.87 -15.49 -5.32
N LYS A 335 28.44 -16.64 -4.94
CA LYS A 335 29.88 -16.90 -5.16
C LYS A 335 30.23 -17.55 -6.51
N CYS A 336 29.28 -18.21 -7.18
CA CYS A 336 29.57 -18.94 -8.40
C CYS A 336 29.71 -18.01 -9.61
N GLU A 337 30.50 -18.44 -10.61
CA GLU A 337 30.81 -17.63 -11.78
C GLU A 337 29.57 -17.16 -12.55
N TYR A 338 28.54 -18.02 -12.62
CA TYR A 338 27.27 -17.65 -13.23
C TYR A 338 26.58 -16.48 -12.50
N ALA A 339 26.58 -16.52 -11.16
CA ALA A 339 25.99 -15.46 -10.35
C ALA A 339 26.78 -14.15 -10.46
N LYS A 340 28.12 -14.23 -10.55
CA LYS A 340 28.98 -13.05 -10.77
C LYS A 340 28.65 -12.34 -12.07
N ARG A 341 28.44 -13.10 -13.15
CA ARG A 341 28.06 -12.55 -14.46
C ARG A 341 26.66 -11.92 -14.44
N CYS A 342 25.69 -12.59 -13.81
CA CYS A 342 24.34 -12.02 -13.64
C CYS A 342 24.39 -10.73 -12.81
N TRP A 343 25.20 -10.70 -11.76
CA TRP A 343 25.42 -9.52 -10.92
C TRP A 343 26.02 -8.37 -11.73
N SER A 344 27.09 -8.62 -12.50
CA SER A 344 27.69 -7.60 -13.37
C SER A 344 26.70 -7.02 -14.36
N ALA A 345 25.88 -7.87 -15.00
CA ALA A 345 24.85 -7.43 -15.93
C ALA A 345 23.77 -6.59 -15.23
N LEU A 346 23.37 -6.97 -14.01
CA LEU A 346 22.44 -6.17 -13.21
C LEU A 346 23.03 -4.81 -12.85
N THR A 347 24.29 -4.74 -12.42
CA THR A 347 24.93 -3.46 -12.09
C THR A 347 24.91 -2.51 -13.27
N THR A 348 25.29 -2.99 -14.47
CA THR A 348 25.20 -2.18 -15.70
C THR A 348 23.76 -1.73 -15.98
N LEU A 349 22.77 -2.61 -15.82
CA LEU A 349 21.36 -2.28 -15.99
C LEU A 349 20.90 -1.22 -14.98
N ALA A 350 21.20 -1.42 -13.70
CA ALA A 350 20.82 -0.52 -12.62
C ALA A 350 21.45 0.87 -12.78
N ASP A 351 22.71 0.94 -13.18
CA ASP A 351 23.40 2.19 -13.47
C ASP A 351 22.79 2.90 -14.68
N THR A 352 22.59 2.18 -15.78
CA THR A 352 21.99 2.71 -17.02
C THR A 352 20.59 3.28 -16.76
N HIS A 353 19.77 2.56 -15.99
CA HIS A 353 18.39 2.95 -15.69
C HIS A 353 18.26 3.72 -14.36
N ARG A 354 19.36 4.07 -13.70
CA ARG A 354 19.41 4.81 -12.43
C ARG A 354 18.50 4.23 -11.35
N ILE A 355 18.53 2.91 -11.15
CA ILE A 355 17.79 2.23 -10.08
C ILE A 355 18.63 2.31 -8.81
N ASP A 356 18.09 2.93 -7.75
CA ASP A 356 18.82 3.08 -6.49
C ASP A 356 19.11 1.71 -5.85
N PRO A 357 20.37 1.39 -5.49
CA PRO A 357 20.71 0.07 -4.96
C PRO A 357 20.02 -0.24 -3.64
N ARG A 358 19.54 0.77 -2.89
CA ARG A 358 18.81 0.59 -1.63
C ARG A 358 17.49 -0.14 -1.77
N PHE A 359 16.93 -0.23 -2.98
CA PHE A 359 15.74 -1.05 -3.25
C PHE A 359 16.04 -2.56 -3.28
N PHE A 360 17.30 -2.96 -3.28
CA PHE A 360 17.69 -4.36 -3.20
C PHE A 360 18.01 -4.78 -1.76
N ASN A 361 17.69 -6.03 -1.45
CA ASN A 361 18.03 -6.69 -0.20
C ASN A 361 18.82 -7.97 -0.46
N HIS A 362 20.13 -7.82 -0.49
CA HIS A 362 21.07 -8.87 -0.86
C HIS A 362 21.14 -10.05 0.11
N THR A 363 20.64 -9.90 1.34
CA THR A 363 20.50 -11.01 2.29
C THR A 363 19.62 -12.14 1.70
N TYR A 364 18.65 -11.78 0.85
CA TYR A 364 17.72 -12.71 0.22
C TYR A 364 18.10 -13.09 -1.22
N SER A 365 19.26 -12.65 -1.72
CA SER A 365 19.76 -13.07 -3.03
C SER A 365 20.20 -14.53 -3.04
N ARG A 366 19.85 -15.26 -4.10
CA ARG A 366 20.13 -16.71 -4.25
C ARG A 366 20.45 -17.04 -5.70
N CYS A 367 21.36 -17.98 -5.91
CA CYS A 367 21.63 -18.56 -7.22
C CYS A 367 21.03 -19.96 -7.30
N TYR A 368 20.26 -20.23 -8.36
CA TYR A 368 19.62 -21.51 -8.63
C TYR A 368 20.26 -22.23 -9.83
N CYS A 369 21.50 -21.89 -10.19
CA CYS A 369 22.22 -22.61 -11.23
C CYS A 369 22.55 -24.04 -10.80
N ALA A 370 22.91 -24.89 -11.76
CA ALA A 370 23.17 -26.31 -11.52
C ALA A 370 24.25 -26.59 -10.44
N SER A 371 25.19 -25.66 -10.21
CA SER A 371 26.24 -25.81 -9.18
C SER A 371 25.86 -25.25 -7.82
N CYS A 372 24.89 -24.33 -7.74
CA CYS A 372 24.44 -23.73 -6.47
C CYS A 372 23.21 -24.42 -5.89
N LEU A 373 22.35 -24.99 -6.74
CA LEU A 373 21.15 -25.67 -6.30
C LEU A 373 21.49 -27.06 -5.72
N PRO A 374 21.13 -27.35 -4.45
CA PRO A 374 21.34 -28.66 -3.86
C PRO A 374 20.68 -29.76 -4.70
N LYS A 375 21.31 -30.94 -4.78
CA LYS A 375 20.77 -32.06 -5.57
C LYS A 375 19.36 -32.48 -5.09
N SER A 376 19.07 -32.37 -3.79
CA SER A 376 17.76 -32.62 -3.20
C SER A 376 16.66 -31.68 -3.70
N ASP A 377 17.05 -30.49 -4.15
CA ASP A 377 16.11 -29.41 -4.47
C ASP A 377 15.86 -29.31 -5.99
N LYS A 378 16.63 -30.05 -6.80
CA LYS A 378 16.47 -30.12 -8.25
C LYS A 378 15.24 -30.94 -8.62
N GLY A 379 14.34 -30.34 -9.38
CA GLY A 379 13.04 -30.90 -9.76
C GLY A 379 12.06 -31.05 -8.60
N ALA A 380 12.45 -30.65 -7.38
CA ALA A 380 11.61 -30.78 -6.20
C ALA A 380 10.42 -29.82 -6.28
N VAL A 381 9.24 -30.34 -5.96
CA VAL A 381 8.01 -29.55 -5.85
C VAL A 381 7.86 -29.07 -4.43
N PHE A 382 7.76 -27.76 -4.27
CA PHE A 382 7.53 -27.09 -3.00
C PHE A 382 6.07 -26.61 -2.93
N ARG A 383 5.60 -26.24 -1.74
CA ARG A 383 4.28 -25.64 -1.55
C ARG A 383 4.38 -24.33 -0.77
N ARG A 384 3.52 -23.37 -1.13
CA ARG A 384 3.28 -22.12 -0.42
C ARG A 384 1.80 -21.79 -0.52
N GLY A 385 1.14 -21.53 0.61
CA GLY A 385 -0.31 -21.67 0.67
C GLY A 385 -0.73 -23.08 0.23
N ASP A 386 -1.77 -23.16 -0.59
CA ASP A 386 -2.26 -24.41 -1.15
C ASP A 386 -1.68 -24.73 -2.53
N LYS A 387 -0.86 -23.85 -3.13
CA LYS A 387 -0.32 -24.02 -4.48
C LYS A 387 1.10 -24.62 -4.53
N PRO A 388 1.36 -25.56 -5.46
CA PRO A 388 2.71 -26.08 -5.72
C PRO A 388 3.57 -25.07 -6.50
N TYR A 389 4.89 -25.18 -6.40
CA TYR A 389 5.82 -24.47 -7.27
C TYR A 389 7.18 -25.17 -7.29
N GLN A 390 7.96 -24.95 -8.34
CA GLN A 390 9.36 -25.34 -8.38
C GLN A 390 10.29 -24.14 -8.21
N LEU A 391 11.51 -24.39 -7.73
CA LEU A 391 12.53 -23.37 -7.71
C LEU A 391 12.90 -22.99 -9.15
N PRO A 392 13.22 -21.70 -9.42
CA PRO A 392 13.51 -21.25 -10.77
C PRO A 392 14.93 -21.72 -11.17
N GLU A 393 15.05 -22.97 -11.60
CA GLU A 393 16.34 -23.57 -11.95
C GLU A 393 17.05 -22.81 -13.08
N GLY A 394 18.35 -22.59 -12.90
CA GLY A 394 19.18 -21.82 -13.83
C GLY A 394 19.06 -20.31 -13.69
N TRP A 395 18.30 -19.79 -12.72
CA TRP A 395 18.15 -18.34 -12.49
C TRP A 395 19.01 -17.84 -11.32
N VAL A 396 19.23 -16.53 -11.27
CA VAL A 396 19.75 -15.82 -10.10
C VAL A 396 18.68 -14.87 -9.60
N ARG A 397 18.24 -15.02 -8.35
CA ARG A 397 17.39 -14.04 -7.69
C ARG A 397 18.23 -13.01 -6.98
N ILE A 398 17.96 -11.74 -7.26
CA ILE A 398 18.38 -10.62 -6.44
C ILE A 398 17.19 -10.22 -5.56
N GLY A 399 17.37 -10.25 -4.25
CA GLY A 399 16.29 -9.91 -3.31
C GLY A 399 15.92 -8.43 -3.42
N LEU A 400 14.63 -8.12 -3.30
CA LEU A 400 14.11 -6.75 -3.23
C LEU A 400 13.69 -6.41 -1.80
N GLN A 401 13.67 -5.12 -1.48
CA GLN A 401 13.15 -4.65 -0.20
C GLN A 401 11.65 -4.92 -0.10
N VAL A 402 11.24 -5.51 1.02
CA VAL A 402 9.84 -5.75 1.38
C VAL A 402 9.60 -5.18 2.75
N THR A 403 8.46 -4.52 2.96
CA THR A 403 8.06 -4.03 4.29
C THR A 403 7.81 -5.22 5.21
N HIS A 404 8.78 -5.54 6.09
CA HIS A 404 8.73 -6.74 6.93
C HIS A 404 7.52 -6.80 7.86
N THR A 405 7.09 -5.66 8.39
CA THR A 405 5.89 -5.56 9.24
C THR A 405 4.61 -5.85 8.47
N HIS A 406 4.50 -5.33 7.24
CA HIS A 406 3.42 -5.68 6.32
C HIS A 406 3.42 -7.18 6.04
N ALA A 407 4.57 -7.74 5.61
CA ALA A 407 4.67 -9.16 5.26
C ALA A 407 4.32 -10.10 6.42
N ARG A 408 4.68 -9.74 7.66
CA ARG A 408 4.30 -10.49 8.87
C ARG A 408 2.80 -10.38 9.15
N ALA A 409 2.25 -9.17 9.11
CA ALA A 409 0.83 -8.93 9.36
C ALA A 409 -0.07 -9.64 8.34
N THR A 410 0.36 -9.76 7.09
CA THR A 410 -0.40 -10.45 6.03
C THR A 410 -0.05 -11.93 5.87
N LYS A 411 0.86 -12.47 6.71
CA LYS A 411 1.38 -13.85 6.59
C LYS A 411 1.86 -14.18 5.17
N LEU A 412 2.49 -13.19 4.52
CA LEU A 412 2.84 -13.21 3.11
C LEU A 412 3.67 -14.43 2.71
N TRP A 413 4.61 -14.85 3.57
CA TRP A 413 5.56 -15.91 3.23
C TRP A 413 4.97 -17.30 3.43
N GLU A 414 3.96 -17.41 4.29
CA GLU A 414 3.29 -18.64 4.68
C GLU A 414 2.12 -18.96 3.76
N THR A 415 1.26 -17.97 3.48
CA THR A 415 -0.03 -18.20 2.82
C THR A 415 -0.03 -17.82 1.33
N SER A 416 0.76 -16.83 0.91
CA SER A 416 0.70 -16.35 -0.48
C SER A 416 1.40 -17.27 -1.48
N HIS A 417 0.81 -17.38 -2.66
CA HIS A 417 1.27 -18.24 -3.75
C HIS A 417 2.47 -17.62 -4.47
N VAL A 418 3.42 -18.46 -4.91
CA VAL A 418 4.57 -18.01 -5.70
C VAL A 418 4.14 -17.83 -7.14
N CYS A 419 4.46 -16.68 -7.73
CA CYS A 419 4.21 -16.40 -9.14
C CYS A 419 5.26 -15.44 -9.72
N TYR A 420 5.22 -15.27 -11.02
CA TYR A 420 6.25 -14.60 -11.81
C TYR A 420 5.60 -13.61 -12.78
N HIS A 421 6.26 -12.48 -13.02
CA HIS A 421 5.81 -11.46 -13.96
C HIS A 421 6.93 -11.08 -14.91
N GLY A 422 6.75 -11.35 -16.19
CA GLY A 422 7.60 -10.82 -17.26
C GLY A 422 7.39 -9.31 -17.40
N THR A 423 8.48 -8.58 -17.61
CA THR A 423 8.46 -7.11 -17.69
C THR A 423 9.42 -6.61 -18.78
N SER A 424 9.20 -5.38 -19.21
CA SER A 424 10.17 -4.62 -20.01
C SER A 424 11.25 -3.99 -19.11
N ILE A 425 12.39 -3.65 -19.70
CA ILE A 425 13.51 -3.01 -19.02
C ILE A 425 13.11 -1.61 -18.57
N GLY A 426 12.40 -0.87 -19.43
CA GLY A 426 11.87 0.46 -19.10
C GLY A 426 10.91 0.47 -17.90
N ALA A 427 10.21 -0.64 -17.66
CA ALA A 427 9.28 -0.76 -16.54
C ALA A 427 9.94 -1.20 -15.21
N LEU A 428 11.18 -1.70 -15.24
CA LEU A 428 11.84 -2.19 -14.01
C LEU A 428 11.99 -1.10 -12.95
N LYS A 429 12.47 0.08 -13.31
CA LYS A 429 12.64 1.20 -12.35
C LYS A 429 11.31 1.57 -11.68
N PRO A 430 10.24 1.96 -12.41
CA PRO A 430 9.00 2.37 -11.75
C PRO A 430 8.36 1.24 -10.92
N ILE A 431 8.51 -0.02 -11.33
CA ILE A 431 8.00 -1.17 -10.57
C ILE A 431 8.81 -1.41 -9.29
N ILE A 432 10.15 -1.48 -9.39
CA ILE A 432 11.04 -1.73 -8.24
C ILE A 432 10.95 -0.58 -7.24
N GLU A 433 11.02 0.66 -7.72
CA GLU A 433 10.97 1.81 -6.84
C GLU A 433 9.57 2.00 -6.27
N GLY A 434 8.53 1.75 -7.06
CA GLY A 434 7.12 1.79 -6.65
C GLY A 434 6.76 0.71 -5.63
N GLY A 435 7.38 -0.48 -5.74
CA GLY A 435 7.08 -1.65 -4.91
C GLY A 435 5.84 -2.43 -5.36
N GLU A 436 5.24 -2.07 -6.50
CA GLU A 436 4.03 -2.70 -7.03
C GLU A 436 4.03 -2.77 -8.56
N ILE A 437 3.25 -3.70 -9.09
CA ILE A 437 2.93 -3.78 -10.52
C ILE A 437 1.59 -3.08 -10.71
N LEU A 438 1.56 -2.04 -11.52
CA LEU A 438 0.34 -1.27 -11.76
C LEU A 438 -0.52 -1.92 -12.85
N PRO A 439 -1.85 -1.98 -12.68
CA PRO A 439 -2.76 -2.40 -13.74
C PRO A 439 -2.82 -1.37 -14.88
N PRO A 440 -3.29 -1.76 -16.08
CA PRO A 440 -3.57 -0.82 -17.15
C PRO A 440 -4.58 0.27 -16.77
N GLY A 441 -4.44 1.45 -17.37
CA GLY A 441 -5.21 2.65 -17.04
C GLY A 441 -4.60 3.50 -15.93
N GLU A 442 -3.62 2.97 -15.21
CA GLU A 442 -2.91 3.67 -14.15
C GLU A 442 -1.77 4.56 -14.68
N VAL A 443 -1.30 5.49 -13.83
CA VAL A 443 -0.13 6.32 -14.11
C VAL A 443 0.92 6.08 -13.03
N ASN A 444 2.15 5.78 -13.45
CA ASN A 444 3.26 5.52 -12.54
C ASN A 444 3.96 6.82 -12.10
N VAL A 445 4.96 6.70 -11.22
CA VAL A 445 5.74 7.85 -10.70
C VAL A 445 6.53 8.61 -11.79
N THR A 446 6.79 7.99 -12.94
CA THR A 446 7.48 8.62 -14.09
C THR A 446 6.51 9.27 -15.08
N HIS A 447 5.24 9.48 -14.70
CA HIS A 447 4.18 10.01 -15.56
C HIS A 447 3.90 9.16 -16.80
N THR A 448 4.25 7.87 -16.75
CA THR A 448 3.97 6.93 -17.83
C THR A 448 2.63 6.27 -17.57
N HIS A 449 1.72 6.38 -18.55
CA HIS A 449 0.46 5.66 -18.53
C HIS A 449 0.71 4.17 -18.78
N ILE A 450 0.16 3.33 -17.92
CA ILE A 450 0.19 1.88 -18.10
C ILE A 450 -0.91 1.53 -19.11
N ILE A 451 -0.49 1.07 -20.27
CA ILE A 451 -1.40 0.64 -21.34
C ILE A 451 -1.74 -0.85 -21.21
N PRO A 452 -2.90 -1.29 -21.69
CA PRO A 452 -3.24 -2.71 -21.77
C PRO A 452 -2.15 -3.50 -22.50
N ARG A 453 -2.01 -4.77 -22.13
CA ARG A 453 -0.99 -5.65 -22.73
C ARG A 453 -1.24 -5.95 -24.20
N ASP A 454 -2.50 -5.89 -24.61
CA ASP A 454 -2.97 -6.11 -25.98
C ASP A 454 -3.69 -4.85 -26.45
N ASP A 455 -3.38 -4.44 -27.67
CA ASP A 455 -4.19 -3.55 -28.48
C ASP A 455 -4.91 -4.42 -29.52
N GLU A 456 -6.20 -4.19 -29.76
CA GLU A 456 -6.96 -4.93 -30.79
C GLU A 456 -6.31 -4.78 -32.17
N ASP A 457 -5.64 -3.65 -32.39
CA ASP A 457 -4.99 -3.30 -33.66
C ASP A 457 -3.54 -3.81 -33.77
N ASN A 458 -2.91 -4.30 -32.69
CA ASN A 458 -1.51 -4.76 -32.72
C ASN A 458 -1.21 -5.86 -31.67
N PRO A 459 -1.65 -7.11 -31.90
CA PRO A 459 -1.38 -8.21 -30.98
C PRO A 459 0.12 -8.54 -30.93
N ARG A 460 0.65 -8.80 -29.73
CA ARG A 460 2.07 -9.19 -29.58
C ARG A 460 2.40 -10.47 -30.33
N GLU A 461 3.56 -10.48 -30.97
CA GLU A 461 4.10 -11.66 -31.63
C GLU A 461 4.21 -12.85 -30.66
N GLY A 462 3.79 -14.03 -31.12
CA GLY A 462 3.76 -15.26 -30.32
C GLY A 462 2.51 -15.46 -29.45
N ARG A 463 1.58 -14.48 -29.41
CA ARG A 463 0.31 -14.59 -28.67
C ARG A 463 -0.85 -15.12 -29.54
N LEU A 464 -1.82 -15.77 -28.90
CA LEU A 464 -3.13 -16.12 -29.45
C LEU A 464 -4.09 -14.92 -29.34
N PRO A 465 -4.97 -14.65 -30.32
CA PRO A 465 -5.85 -13.47 -30.26
C PRO A 465 -6.87 -13.55 -29.12
N THR A 466 -7.09 -12.44 -28.41
CA THR A 466 -7.93 -12.32 -27.21
C THR A 466 -9.37 -12.80 -27.43
N VAL A 467 -9.92 -12.56 -28.63
CA VAL A 467 -11.29 -12.92 -29.05
C VAL A 467 -11.57 -14.43 -28.94
N TYR A 468 -10.53 -15.28 -29.01
CA TYR A 468 -10.69 -16.74 -28.92
C TYR A 468 -10.65 -17.29 -27.49
N THR A 469 -10.36 -16.46 -26.48
CA THR A 469 -10.00 -16.95 -25.14
C THR A 469 -10.89 -16.43 -24.01
N THR A 470 -11.80 -15.49 -24.26
CA THR A 470 -12.51 -14.79 -23.18
C THR A 470 -13.94 -14.37 -23.53
N PRO A 471 -14.96 -14.69 -22.71
CA PRO A 471 -16.30 -14.13 -22.85
C PRO A 471 -16.33 -12.60 -22.72
N ALA A 472 -17.14 -11.93 -23.54
CA ALA A 472 -17.13 -10.46 -23.66
C ALA A 472 -17.40 -9.71 -22.35
N HIS A 473 -18.19 -10.26 -21.44
CA HIS A 473 -18.52 -9.62 -20.15
C HIS A 473 -17.33 -9.55 -19.17
N ASN A 474 -16.26 -10.33 -19.39
CA ASN A 474 -15.07 -10.32 -18.54
C ASN A 474 -13.92 -9.45 -19.10
N LEU A 475 -14.07 -8.89 -20.32
CA LEU A 475 -13.02 -8.12 -20.99
C LEU A 475 -12.59 -6.89 -20.19
N ASP A 476 -13.52 -6.09 -19.67
CA ASP A 476 -13.17 -4.87 -18.92
C ASP A 476 -12.34 -5.17 -17.66
N ARG A 477 -12.72 -6.21 -16.92
CA ARG A 477 -11.99 -6.67 -15.73
C ARG A 477 -10.58 -7.15 -16.11
N ILE A 478 -10.47 -7.93 -17.17
CA ILE A 478 -9.21 -8.48 -17.67
C ILE A 478 -8.29 -7.37 -18.20
N HIS A 479 -8.84 -6.40 -18.92
CA HIS A 479 -8.09 -5.26 -19.45
C HIS A 479 -7.57 -4.33 -18.35
N LYS A 480 -8.19 -4.34 -17.17
CA LYS A 480 -7.75 -3.60 -15.98
C LYS A 480 -6.98 -4.47 -14.96
N SER A 481 -6.57 -5.68 -15.34
CA SER A 481 -5.90 -6.61 -14.44
C SER A 481 -4.39 -6.62 -14.60
N VAL A 482 -3.69 -6.88 -13.49
CA VAL A 482 -2.29 -7.32 -13.51
C VAL A 482 -2.27 -8.82 -13.74
N PHE A 483 -1.35 -9.27 -14.60
CA PHE A 483 -1.16 -10.69 -14.92
C PHE A 483 0.16 -11.19 -14.36
N VAL A 484 0.12 -12.33 -13.71
CA VAL A 484 1.28 -13.12 -13.26
C VAL A 484 1.11 -14.56 -13.73
N SER A 485 2.16 -15.35 -13.64
CA SER A 485 2.12 -16.78 -14.00
C SER A 485 2.74 -17.61 -12.89
N PRO A 486 2.24 -18.82 -12.61
CA PRO A 486 2.94 -19.76 -11.74
C PRO A 486 4.26 -20.27 -12.35
N SER A 487 4.45 -20.12 -13.66
CA SER A 487 5.63 -20.61 -14.36
C SER A 487 6.62 -19.50 -14.69
N VAL A 488 7.85 -19.63 -14.20
CA VAL A 488 8.94 -18.72 -14.59
C VAL A 488 9.27 -18.85 -16.06
N ALA A 489 9.13 -20.04 -16.66
CA ALA A 489 9.37 -20.27 -18.07
C ALA A 489 8.37 -19.48 -18.92
N TYR A 490 7.08 -19.56 -18.57
CA TYR A 490 6.02 -18.77 -19.18
C TYR A 490 6.28 -17.27 -19.05
N ALA A 491 6.51 -16.78 -17.84
CA ALA A 491 6.75 -15.36 -17.57
C ALA A 491 8.02 -14.83 -18.25
N SER A 492 8.99 -15.70 -18.56
CA SER A 492 10.25 -15.34 -19.24
C SER A 492 10.20 -15.41 -20.77
N SER A 493 9.06 -15.77 -21.37
CA SER A 493 8.93 -15.83 -22.82
C SER A 493 9.20 -14.45 -23.44
N SER A 494 9.67 -14.41 -24.68
CA SER A 494 9.94 -13.15 -25.38
C SER A 494 8.69 -12.29 -25.58
N THR A 495 7.49 -12.87 -25.47
CA THR A 495 6.21 -12.15 -25.51
C THR A 495 5.98 -11.32 -24.24
N TYR A 496 6.51 -11.76 -23.07
CA TYR A 496 6.25 -11.12 -21.78
C TYR A 496 7.48 -10.47 -21.13
N ALA A 497 8.68 -10.97 -21.37
CA ALA A 497 9.92 -10.44 -20.81
C ALA A 497 10.85 -9.92 -21.91
N GLU A 498 11.27 -8.66 -21.77
CA GLU A 498 12.19 -8.03 -22.71
C GLU A 498 13.63 -8.51 -22.48
N ARG A 499 14.35 -8.75 -23.58
CA ARG A 499 15.78 -9.11 -23.54
C ARG A 499 16.61 -7.85 -23.38
N TYR A 500 17.48 -7.83 -22.37
CA TYR A 500 18.45 -6.76 -22.18
C TYR A 500 19.81 -7.14 -22.75
N TYR A 501 20.23 -6.42 -23.79
CA TYR A 501 21.56 -6.51 -24.37
C TYR A 501 22.42 -5.43 -23.73
N TRP A 502 23.33 -5.80 -22.84
CA TRP A 502 24.23 -4.83 -22.23
C TRP A 502 25.47 -4.61 -23.11
N PRO A 503 26.07 -3.41 -23.10
CA PRO A 503 27.18 -3.07 -23.99
C PRO A 503 28.35 -4.07 -23.92
N GLY A 504 28.79 -4.54 -25.09
CA GLY A 504 29.92 -5.48 -25.22
C GLY A 504 29.60 -6.95 -24.89
N GLY A 505 28.36 -7.29 -24.52
CA GLY A 505 27.94 -8.65 -24.24
C GLY A 505 27.62 -9.46 -25.49
N ARG A 506 28.16 -10.68 -25.62
CA ARG A 506 27.67 -11.72 -26.55
C ARG A 506 26.49 -12.51 -25.98
N GLN A 507 25.76 -11.88 -25.08
CA GLN A 507 24.72 -12.49 -24.26
C GLN A 507 23.65 -11.45 -23.98
N PHE A 508 22.45 -11.93 -23.69
CA PHE A 508 21.38 -11.08 -23.19
C PHE A 508 20.88 -11.60 -21.85
N LEU A 509 20.36 -10.65 -21.07
CA LEU A 509 19.76 -10.87 -19.76
C LEU A 509 18.24 -10.84 -19.91
N VAL A 510 17.56 -11.83 -19.33
CA VAL A 510 16.10 -11.81 -19.19
C VAL A 510 15.76 -11.53 -17.72
N PRO A 511 15.17 -10.36 -17.40
CA PRO A 511 14.66 -10.07 -16.08
C PRO A 511 13.20 -10.49 -15.93
N VAL A 512 12.89 -11.17 -14.82
CA VAL A 512 11.52 -11.56 -14.43
C VAL A 512 11.31 -11.18 -12.97
N LEU A 513 10.17 -10.60 -12.64
CA LEU A 513 9.84 -10.29 -11.26
C LEU A 513 9.31 -11.55 -10.57
N GLN A 514 9.92 -11.92 -9.45
CA GLN A 514 9.39 -12.93 -8.55
C GLN A 514 8.46 -12.28 -7.54
N THR A 515 7.24 -12.81 -7.46
CA THR A 515 6.12 -12.19 -6.75
C THR A 515 5.39 -13.20 -5.87
N ARG A 516 4.62 -12.66 -4.92
CA ARG A 516 3.66 -13.38 -4.09
C ARG A 516 2.28 -12.82 -4.37
N ILE A 517 1.32 -13.68 -4.68
CA ILE A 517 -0.09 -13.27 -4.83
C ILE A 517 -0.92 -13.87 -3.71
N ARG A 518 -1.82 -13.06 -3.14
CA ARG A 518 -2.72 -13.50 -2.09
C ARG A 518 -3.70 -14.56 -2.62
N PRO A 519 -4.01 -15.62 -1.86
CA PRO A 519 -5.07 -16.57 -2.22
C PRO A 519 -6.42 -15.86 -2.33
N ASP A 520 -7.35 -16.40 -3.13
CA ASP A 520 -8.72 -15.91 -3.30
C ASP A 520 -8.86 -14.48 -3.85
N THR A 521 -7.77 -13.89 -4.33
CA THR A 521 -7.76 -12.54 -4.92
C THR A 521 -7.45 -12.50 -6.40
N TYR A 522 -7.44 -13.65 -7.09
CA TYR A 522 -7.12 -13.73 -8.50
C TYR A 522 -7.92 -14.84 -9.18
N ASP A 523 -8.07 -14.71 -10.48
CA ASP A 523 -8.66 -15.74 -11.32
C ASP A 523 -7.57 -16.41 -12.16
N VAL A 524 -7.89 -17.60 -12.66
CA VAL A 524 -6.98 -18.44 -13.43
C VAL A 524 -7.55 -18.61 -14.85
N ARG A 525 -6.68 -18.61 -15.86
CA ARG A 525 -7.04 -18.89 -17.25
C ARG A 525 -5.93 -19.61 -18.00
N SER A 526 -6.31 -20.16 -19.15
CA SER A 526 -5.39 -20.80 -20.08
C SER A 526 -4.35 -19.84 -20.63
N SER A 527 -3.23 -20.42 -21.03
CA SER A 527 -2.15 -19.78 -21.75
C SER A 527 -2.65 -18.99 -22.95
N THR A 528 -2.04 -17.83 -23.16
CA THR A 528 -2.20 -17.06 -24.41
C THR A 528 -1.00 -17.15 -25.32
N LEU A 529 0.00 -17.97 -24.99
CA LEU A 529 1.13 -18.25 -25.88
C LEU A 529 0.74 -19.33 -26.89
N ARG A 530 1.16 -19.15 -28.15
CA ARG A 530 1.05 -20.21 -29.18
C ARG A 530 1.82 -21.46 -28.77
N ASP A 531 3.05 -21.26 -28.32
CA ASP A 531 3.93 -22.31 -27.82
C ASP A 531 4.05 -22.16 -26.30
N THR A 532 3.17 -22.84 -25.57
CA THR A 532 3.14 -22.78 -24.11
C THR A 532 4.31 -23.59 -23.53
N PRO A 533 5.22 -22.98 -22.75
CA PRO A 533 6.28 -23.73 -22.09
C PRO A 533 5.70 -24.74 -21.12
N HIS A 534 6.28 -25.95 -21.10
CA HIS A 534 5.92 -26.97 -20.12
C HIS A 534 6.33 -26.52 -18.71
N ASP A 535 5.38 -26.57 -17.77
CA ASP A 535 5.63 -26.40 -16.34
C ASP A 535 5.35 -27.71 -15.60
N PRO A 536 6.24 -28.18 -14.71
CA PRO A 536 6.01 -29.45 -14.01
C PRO A 536 4.85 -29.44 -13.01
N CYS A 537 4.37 -28.27 -12.59
CA CYS A 537 3.31 -28.14 -11.59
C CYS A 537 1.96 -27.73 -12.16
N TYR A 538 1.92 -27.19 -13.38
CA TYR A 538 0.73 -26.54 -13.94
C TYR A 538 0.57 -26.89 -15.41
N SER A 539 -0.67 -27.13 -15.82
CA SER A 539 -1.01 -27.35 -17.23
C SER A 539 -1.15 -26.03 -17.98
N ALA A 540 -1.24 -26.10 -19.31
CA ALA A 540 -1.47 -24.92 -20.15
C ALA A 540 -2.78 -24.18 -19.80
N ASP A 541 -3.74 -24.83 -19.13
CA ASP A 541 -5.05 -24.25 -18.79
C ASP A 541 -5.04 -23.33 -17.57
N GLU A 542 -3.91 -23.26 -16.88
CA GLU A 542 -3.78 -22.54 -15.62
C GLU A 542 -2.50 -21.67 -15.55
N MET A 543 -1.97 -21.31 -16.72
CA MET A 543 -0.72 -20.55 -16.89
C MET A 543 -0.84 -19.05 -16.60
N GLU A 544 -2.03 -18.47 -16.66
CA GLU A 544 -2.23 -17.03 -16.44
C GLU A 544 -3.12 -16.79 -15.23
N TRP A 545 -2.56 -16.09 -14.26
CA TRP A 545 -3.27 -15.63 -13.07
C TRP A 545 -3.43 -14.13 -13.17
N TYR A 546 -4.64 -13.62 -12.97
CA TYR A 546 -4.90 -12.19 -13.13
C TYR A 546 -5.80 -11.64 -12.03
N THR A 547 -5.60 -10.36 -11.73
CA THR A 547 -6.40 -9.66 -10.73
C THR A 547 -6.46 -8.15 -10.99
N PRO A 548 -7.64 -7.53 -10.85
CA PRO A 548 -7.77 -6.07 -10.79
C PRO A 548 -7.49 -5.51 -9.39
N ARG A 549 -7.39 -6.37 -8.37
CA ARG A 549 -7.26 -5.96 -6.97
C ARG A 549 -5.88 -5.38 -6.69
N ARG A 550 -5.85 -4.27 -5.95
CA ARG A 550 -4.63 -3.57 -5.56
C ARG A 550 -4.06 -4.13 -4.25
N GLY A 551 -2.74 -4.09 -4.10
CA GLY A 551 -2.06 -4.50 -2.86
C GLY A 551 -2.06 -6.01 -2.57
N VAL A 552 -2.52 -6.85 -3.51
CA VAL A 552 -2.57 -8.32 -3.35
C VAL A 552 -1.36 -9.05 -3.97
N ILE A 553 -0.54 -8.34 -4.75
CA ILE A 553 0.71 -8.83 -5.33
C ILE A 553 1.88 -8.13 -4.65
N GLN A 554 2.75 -8.89 -3.97
CA GLN A 554 4.00 -8.38 -3.42
C GLN A 554 5.19 -8.85 -4.26
N ILE A 555 5.94 -7.91 -4.79
CA ILE A 555 7.21 -8.18 -5.47
C ILE A 555 8.31 -8.34 -4.41
N TYR A 556 9.14 -9.38 -4.53
CA TYR A 556 10.20 -9.62 -3.55
C TYR A 556 11.55 -10.07 -4.14
N GLY A 557 11.61 -10.32 -5.44
CA GLY A 557 12.86 -10.65 -6.10
C GLY A 557 12.86 -10.27 -7.57
N LEU A 558 14.05 -9.94 -8.07
CA LEU A 558 14.33 -9.82 -9.49
C LEU A 558 15.12 -11.07 -9.91
N LEU A 559 14.51 -11.91 -10.74
CA LEU A 559 15.13 -13.10 -11.33
C LEU A 559 15.84 -12.73 -12.62
N LEU A 560 17.07 -13.20 -12.74
CA LEU A 560 17.99 -12.90 -13.80
C LEU A 560 18.45 -14.22 -14.45
N LYS A 561 18.33 -14.31 -15.77
CA LYS A 561 18.89 -15.41 -16.55
C LYS A 561 19.68 -14.89 -17.73
N LEU A 562 20.93 -15.34 -17.83
CA LEU A 562 21.79 -15.07 -18.97
C LEU A 562 21.60 -16.13 -20.05
N HIS A 563 21.46 -15.66 -21.28
CA HIS A 563 21.38 -16.48 -22.48
C HIS A 563 22.52 -16.11 -23.44
N PRO A 564 23.05 -17.07 -24.22
CA PRO A 564 23.91 -16.73 -25.35
C PRO A 564 23.16 -15.87 -26.36
N ALA A 565 23.82 -14.87 -26.94
CA ALA A 565 23.32 -14.22 -28.14
C ALA A 565 23.36 -15.25 -29.27
N GLN A 566 22.23 -15.43 -29.97
CA GLN A 566 22.16 -16.23 -31.19
C GLN A 566 22.74 -15.44 -32.35
#